data_AF-A0A7S1X178-F1
#
_entry.id   AF-A0A7S1X178-F1
#
_cell.length_a   1.000
_cell.length_b   1.000
_cell.length_c   1.000
_cell.angle_alpha   90.00
_cell.angle_beta   90.00
_cell.angle_gamma   90.00
#
_symmetry.space_group_name_H-M   'P 1'
#
loop_
_entity.id
_entity.type
_entity.pdbx_description
1 polymer ?
#
loop_
_entity_poly.entity_id
_entity_poly.type
_entity_poly.pdbx_seq_one_letter_code
_entity_poly.pdbx_strand_id
1 'polypeptide(L)'
;MHASGVTRVGVSRQVCAAATKNPSVRPCALPTAPSHRYQQLPPRASAAEGRPLRFISGLDSAKKWRWNVAKATSEGEVQSSSVDELSIPKGTTWELDFCSRPLVDEKGKKVWELLVCNPERTFEYARYFPNNLVNSAEVKRALLALLDLPGAERPSKVRYFRGQMQTIISRALSELDVKVVPSRRCFTIIAWLEERLEAVYRPDPRFQADAQPPYQLDLGAPQDLPDALRGEKWAFVEFPLGALLEEAKAVGAGEAFGATFSLEAAGCADLSPETLVPGVAVFSRRSQPLSAWTNSLELASITADTDRACLVLETGVSTRWRYGSYRRSKETTAESEAWEAAKAATFGLHFLAVQSDPEAEKCDGFWMLQERPPPQI
;
A
#
# COMPACT_ATOMS: atom_id res chain seq x y z
N MET A 1 11.44 8.93 38.11
CA MET A 1 11.72 8.59 36.70
C MET A 1 10.45 8.86 35.94
N HIS A 2 10.44 9.93 35.13
CA HIS A 2 9.23 10.53 34.59
C HIS A 2 8.61 9.68 33.48
N ALA A 3 7.35 9.28 33.68
CA ALA A 3 6.44 8.87 32.62
C ALA A 3 5.84 10.14 32.01
N SER A 4 6.28 10.52 30.82
CA SER A 4 5.67 11.60 30.06
C SER A 4 4.49 11.03 29.29
N GLY A 5 3.28 11.21 29.82
CA GLY A 5 2.05 10.99 29.08
C GLY A 5 1.98 11.96 27.91
N VAL A 6 1.97 11.43 26.69
CA VAL A 6 1.70 12.20 25.48
C VAL A 6 0.20 12.45 25.45
N THR A 7 -0.21 13.65 25.83
CA THR A 7 -1.58 14.13 25.67
C THR A 7 -1.87 14.22 24.17
N ARG A 8 -2.63 13.26 23.63
CA ARG A 8 -3.08 13.24 22.22
C ARG A 8 -4.09 14.38 22.01
N VAL A 9 -3.65 15.49 21.44
CA VAL A 9 -4.56 16.52 20.91
C VAL A 9 -4.91 16.17 19.47
N GLY A 10 -5.83 15.22 19.30
CA GLY A 10 -6.53 14.98 18.03
C GLY A 10 -7.87 15.70 18.08
N VAL A 11 -7.99 16.83 17.40
CA VAL A 11 -9.27 17.53 17.27
C VAL A 11 -10.17 16.71 16.34
N SER A 12 -10.91 15.75 16.90
CA SER A 12 -11.98 15.04 16.18
C SER A 12 -13.10 16.03 15.89
N ARG A 13 -13.37 16.33 14.61
CA ARG A 13 -14.43 17.27 14.22
C ARG A 13 -15.73 16.59 13.82
N GLN A 14 -15.74 15.32 13.43
CA GLN A 14 -17.01 14.61 13.22
C GLN A 14 -16.89 13.09 13.32
N VAL A 15 -17.67 12.49 14.22
CA VAL A 15 -17.82 11.03 14.29
C VAL A 15 -19.00 10.61 13.43
N CYS A 16 -18.73 9.90 12.33
CA CYS A 16 -19.75 9.40 11.43
C CYS A 16 -20.27 8.04 11.90
N ALA A 17 -21.59 7.89 11.96
CA ALA A 17 -22.20 6.57 12.12
C ALA A 17 -21.97 5.75 10.84
N ALA A 18 -21.63 4.47 11.00
CA ALA A 18 -21.67 3.58 9.86
C ALA A 18 -23.13 3.40 9.43
N ALA A 19 -23.45 3.81 8.19
CA ALA A 19 -24.83 3.75 7.70
C ALA A 19 -25.38 2.31 7.80
N THR A 20 -26.42 2.13 8.62
CA THR A 20 -27.20 0.89 8.67
C THR A 20 -28.36 0.99 7.70
N LYS A 21 -28.64 -0.09 6.97
CA LYS A 21 -29.84 -0.19 6.12
C LYS A 21 -31.07 -0.36 7.00
N ASN A 22 -31.58 0.73 7.60
CA ASN A 22 -32.96 0.76 8.10
C ASN A 22 -33.48 2.20 8.32
N PRO A 23 -34.31 2.76 7.40
CA PRO A 23 -34.92 4.06 7.59
C PRO A 23 -36.29 3.91 8.28
N SER A 24 -36.34 3.53 9.55
CA SER A 24 -37.62 3.51 10.28
C SER A 24 -37.50 3.58 11.79
N VAL A 25 -36.76 4.55 12.34
CA VAL A 25 -36.94 4.97 13.74
C VAL A 25 -36.73 6.48 13.83
N ARG A 26 -37.78 7.23 14.18
CA ARG A 26 -37.71 8.66 14.49
C ARG A 26 -36.99 8.83 15.84
N PRO A 27 -36.02 9.74 15.99
CA PRO A 27 -35.53 10.10 17.32
C PRO A 27 -36.50 11.08 17.99
N CYS A 28 -36.90 10.74 19.22
CA CYS A 28 -37.55 11.62 20.17
C CYS A 28 -36.71 12.89 20.43
N ALA A 29 -37.38 14.03 20.50
CA ALA A 29 -36.80 15.30 20.89
C ALA A 29 -36.37 15.31 22.37
N LEU A 30 -35.22 15.93 22.66
CA LEU A 30 -34.80 16.34 24.00
C LEU A 30 -34.50 17.84 24.01
N PRO A 31 -34.64 18.52 25.16
CA PRO A 31 -34.92 19.95 25.24
C PRO A 31 -33.67 20.84 25.26
N THR A 32 -33.88 22.05 24.75
CA THR A 32 -32.97 23.21 24.71
C THR A 32 -32.74 23.87 26.08
N ALA A 33 -31.51 24.25 26.38
CA ALA A 33 -31.12 25.34 27.31
C ALA A 33 -29.66 25.80 27.02
N PRO A 34 -29.17 26.93 27.57
CA PRO A 34 -29.23 28.24 26.91
C PRO A 34 -27.85 28.80 26.48
N SER A 35 -27.96 29.83 25.65
CA SER A 35 -26.93 30.64 25.00
C SER A 35 -25.93 31.33 25.93
N HIS A 36 -24.63 31.14 25.66
CA HIS A 36 -23.56 32.02 26.14
C HIS A 36 -22.99 32.90 25.01
N ARG A 37 -22.92 34.17 25.36
CA ARG A 37 -22.51 35.37 24.61
C ARG A 37 -21.03 35.27 24.22
N TYR A 38 -20.70 35.28 22.93
CA TYR A 38 -19.32 35.50 22.47
C TYR A 38 -19.15 36.92 21.91
N GLN A 39 -18.12 37.58 22.42
CA GLN A 39 -17.68 38.92 22.06
C GLN A 39 -17.15 38.97 20.62
N GLN A 40 -17.44 40.08 19.95
CA GLN A 40 -16.97 40.44 18.62
C GLN A 40 -15.45 40.71 18.64
N LEU A 41 -14.73 40.17 17.66
CA LEU A 41 -13.38 40.60 17.27
C LEU A 41 -13.43 41.29 15.89
N PRO A 42 -12.60 42.31 15.65
CA PRO A 42 -12.74 43.26 14.53
C PRO A 42 -12.16 42.74 13.19
N PRO A 43 -12.43 43.43 12.06
CA PRO A 43 -12.37 42.83 10.73
C PRO A 43 -11.00 42.89 10.02
N ARG A 44 -10.92 42.03 8.99
CA ARG A 44 -9.89 41.81 7.97
C ARG A 44 -9.07 43.04 7.53
N ALA A 45 -7.76 42.79 7.36
CA ALA A 45 -6.89 43.52 6.43
C ALA A 45 -6.61 42.69 5.17
N SER A 46 -6.32 43.42 4.09
CA SER A 46 -6.40 43.09 2.67
C SER A 46 -5.19 42.31 2.11
N ALA A 47 -5.48 41.63 0.99
CA ALA A 47 -4.65 41.14 -0.12
C ALA A 47 -3.13 41.39 -0.10
N ALA A 48 -2.38 40.32 -0.40
CA ALA A 48 -1.10 40.40 -1.09
C ALA A 48 -1.01 39.29 -2.15
N GLU A 49 -0.46 39.68 -3.30
CA GLU A 49 -0.47 39.01 -4.59
C GLU A 49 0.41 37.75 -4.66
N GLY A 50 0.11 36.93 -5.66
CA GLY A 50 0.74 35.62 -5.88
C GLY A 50 2.21 35.67 -6.28
N ARG A 51 2.88 34.54 -6.01
CA ARG A 51 4.11 34.13 -6.69
C ARG A 51 4.00 32.67 -7.09
N PRO A 52 4.45 32.29 -8.30
CA PRO A 52 4.34 30.93 -8.79
C PRO A 52 5.32 29.99 -8.06
N LEU A 53 4.84 28.77 -7.82
CA LEU A 53 5.61 27.64 -7.30
C LEU A 53 6.82 27.38 -8.21
N ARG A 54 8.03 27.53 -7.65
CA ARG A 54 9.26 27.09 -8.32
C ARG A 54 9.36 25.57 -8.14
N PHE A 55 9.44 24.86 -9.26
CA PHE A 55 9.96 23.50 -9.32
C PHE A 55 11.34 23.46 -8.67
N ILE A 56 11.48 22.73 -7.57
CA ILE A 56 12.78 22.37 -7.02
C ILE A 56 13.19 21.07 -7.71
N SER A 57 13.93 21.22 -8.80
CA SER A 57 14.79 20.18 -9.34
C SER A 57 16.00 20.05 -8.43
N GLY A 58 16.22 18.88 -7.82
CA GLY A 58 17.48 18.57 -7.17
C GLY A 58 17.34 17.64 -5.98
N LEU A 59 17.32 16.33 -6.25
CA LEU A 59 17.85 15.34 -5.32
C LEU A 59 18.72 14.36 -6.12
N ASP A 60 19.95 14.79 -6.39
CA ASP A 60 21.06 13.89 -6.69
C ASP A 60 21.49 13.23 -5.38
N SER A 61 20.91 12.06 -5.09
CA SER A 61 21.42 11.12 -4.09
C SER A 61 21.44 9.72 -4.72
N ALA A 62 22.24 9.57 -5.78
CA ALA A 62 22.57 8.27 -6.32
C ALA A 62 23.47 7.52 -5.31
N LYS A 63 22.86 6.75 -4.39
CA LYS A 63 23.56 5.65 -3.74
C LYS A 63 23.96 4.67 -4.83
N LYS A 64 25.26 4.67 -5.16
CA LYS A 64 25.87 3.82 -6.18
C LYS A 64 25.90 2.36 -5.69
N TRP A 65 24.86 1.60 -6.01
CA TRP A 65 24.87 0.14 -5.84
C TRP A 65 25.47 -0.48 -7.11
N ARG A 66 26.56 -1.25 -6.96
CA ARG A 66 27.19 -1.99 -8.06
C ARG A 66 26.35 -3.23 -8.33
N TRP A 67 25.61 -3.25 -9.43
CA TRP A 67 24.91 -4.45 -9.92
C TRP A 67 25.76 -5.18 -10.95
N ASN A 68 25.97 -6.48 -10.74
CA ASN A 68 26.51 -7.37 -11.77
C ASN A 68 25.38 -7.74 -12.73
N VAL A 69 25.41 -7.16 -13.93
CA VAL A 69 24.60 -7.63 -15.05
C VAL A 69 25.25 -8.92 -15.54
N ALA A 70 24.66 -10.08 -15.22
CA ALA A 70 25.02 -11.31 -15.91
C ALA A 70 24.63 -11.15 -17.39
N LYS A 71 25.60 -10.80 -18.24
CA LYS A 71 25.45 -10.88 -19.69
C LYS A 71 25.33 -12.35 -20.05
N ALA A 72 24.22 -12.71 -20.70
CA ALA A 72 24.16 -13.96 -21.45
C ALA A 72 25.09 -13.80 -22.66
N THR A 73 26.31 -14.32 -22.58
CA THR A 73 27.13 -14.58 -23.77
C THR A 73 26.73 -15.94 -24.31
N SER A 74 26.46 -15.98 -25.62
CA SER A 74 26.37 -17.22 -26.38
C SER A 74 27.68 -17.99 -26.25
N GLU A 75 27.55 -19.30 -26.02
CA GLU A 75 28.60 -20.33 -26.03
C GLU A 75 29.34 -20.57 -24.70
N GLY A 76 28.87 -21.63 -24.02
CA GLY A 76 29.64 -22.66 -23.30
C GLY A 76 30.89 -22.27 -22.52
N GLU A 77 30.71 -21.98 -21.23
CA GLU A 77 31.51 -22.55 -20.13
C GLU A 77 30.90 -22.08 -18.80
N VAL A 78 30.40 -23.02 -17.99
CA VAL A 78 29.87 -22.74 -16.65
C VAL A 78 31.07 -22.55 -15.72
N GLN A 79 31.54 -21.31 -15.59
CA GLN A 79 32.42 -20.95 -14.48
C GLN A 79 31.59 -20.84 -13.21
N SER A 80 31.93 -21.66 -12.22
CA SER A 80 31.34 -21.66 -10.88
C SER A 80 31.66 -20.34 -10.17
N SER A 81 30.81 -19.33 -10.37
CA SER A 81 30.82 -18.12 -9.56
C SER A 81 30.10 -18.40 -8.24
N SER A 82 30.74 -18.06 -7.13
CA SER A 82 30.13 -17.95 -5.81
C SER A 82 28.70 -17.42 -5.90
N VAL A 83 27.74 -18.18 -5.37
CA VAL A 83 26.34 -17.78 -5.26
C VAL A 83 26.31 -16.45 -4.51
N ASP A 84 25.90 -15.37 -5.17
CA ASP A 84 25.76 -14.04 -4.57
C ASP A 84 24.78 -14.16 -3.40
N GLU A 85 25.07 -13.63 -2.21
CA GLU A 85 24.20 -13.83 -1.03
C GLU A 85 22.77 -13.31 -1.28
N LEU A 86 22.62 -12.30 -2.15
CA LEU A 86 21.33 -11.77 -2.61
C LEU A 86 20.56 -12.71 -3.55
N SER A 87 21.15 -13.84 -3.96
CA SER A 87 20.50 -14.83 -4.83
C SER A 87 19.90 -16.02 -4.06
N ILE A 88 20.19 -16.15 -2.76
CA ILE A 88 19.61 -17.20 -1.93
C ILE A 88 18.26 -16.72 -1.40
N PRO A 89 17.16 -17.37 -1.79
CA PRO A 89 15.84 -16.88 -1.45
C PRO A 89 15.53 -17.14 0.04
N LYS A 90 15.05 -16.12 0.74
CA LYS A 90 14.79 -16.15 2.19
C LYS A 90 13.44 -15.51 2.54
N GLY A 91 12.93 -15.80 3.72
CA GLY A 91 11.76 -15.13 4.27
C GLY A 91 10.43 -15.78 3.93
N THR A 92 9.45 -15.54 4.80
CA THR A 92 8.13 -16.22 4.76
C THR A 92 7.19 -15.65 3.70
N THR A 93 7.43 -14.43 3.23
CA THR A 93 6.64 -13.78 2.19
C THR A 93 7.56 -13.35 1.06
N TRP A 94 7.19 -13.68 -0.18
CA TRP A 94 7.82 -13.13 -1.37
C TRP A 94 6.85 -12.19 -2.10
N GLU A 95 7.42 -11.27 -2.86
CA GLU A 95 6.74 -10.45 -3.86
C GLU A 95 7.20 -10.91 -5.25
N LEU A 96 6.26 -11.05 -6.18
CA LEU A 96 6.52 -11.60 -7.51
C LEU A 96 5.87 -10.72 -8.59
N ASP A 97 6.63 -10.47 -9.65
CA ASP A 97 6.15 -9.86 -10.88
C ASP A 97 6.57 -10.70 -12.09
N PHE A 98 5.65 -10.95 -13.01
CA PHE A 98 5.96 -11.60 -14.28
C PHE A 98 5.26 -10.86 -15.40
N CYS A 99 5.99 -10.02 -16.15
CA CYS A 99 5.39 -9.17 -17.17
C CYS A 99 6.36 -8.89 -18.33
N SER A 100 5.82 -8.40 -19.45
CA SER A 100 6.66 -7.88 -20.53
C SER A 100 7.35 -6.61 -20.09
N ARG A 101 8.62 -6.43 -20.48
CA ARG A 101 9.38 -5.20 -20.27
C ARG A 101 9.34 -4.32 -21.52
N PRO A 102 9.68 -3.03 -21.43
CA PRO A 102 9.85 -2.13 -22.58
C PRO A 102 11.11 -2.48 -23.40
N LEU A 103 11.30 -3.77 -23.70
CA LEU A 103 12.44 -4.36 -24.39
C LEU A 103 11.92 -5.30 -25.48
N VAL A 104 12.60 -5.30 -26.63
CA VAL A 104 12.33 -6.24 -27.73
C VAL A 104 13.52 -7.15 -28.00
N ASP A 105 13.27 -8.39 -28.43
CA ASP A 105 14.33 -9.27 -28.91
C ASP A 105 14.81 -8.89 -30.32
N GLU A 106 15.81 -9.61 -30.83
CA GLU A 106 16.36 -9.41 -32.18
C GLU A 106 15.32 -9.54 -33.29
N LYS A 107 14.17 -10.17 -33.01
CA LYS A 107 13.05 -10.37 -33.93
C LYS A 107 11.93 -9.34 -33.71
N GLY A 108 12.15 -8.33 -32.88
CA GLY A 108 11.16 -7.30 -32.53
C GLY A 108 10.03 -7.79 -31.62
N LYS A 109 10.17 -8.96 -30.98
CA LYS A 109 9.14 -9.50 -30.06
C LYS A 109 9.39 -9.04 -28.63
N LYS A 110 8.32 -8.92 -27.85
CA LYS A 110 8.39 -8.53 -26.43
C LYS A 110 9.27 -9.47 -25.63
N VAL A 111 10.16 -8.91 -24.81
CA VAL A 111 10.90 -9.63 -23.78
C VAL A 111 10.08 -9.62 -22.49
N TRP A 112 9.92 -10.79 -21.89
CA TRP A 112 9.28 -10.97 -20.59
C TRP A 112 10.30 -11.14 -19.50
N GLU A 113 9.93 -10.85 -18.27
CA GLU A 113 10.82 -11.01 -17.14
C GLU A 113 10.05 -11.45 -15.90
N LEU A 114 10.62 -12.42 -15.19
CA LEU A 114 10.23 -12.83 -13.85
C LEU A 114 11.12 -12.13 -12.84
N LEU A 115 10.50 -11.37 -11.93
CA LEU A 115 11.14 -10.76 -10.78
C LEU A 115 10.58 -11.37 -9.49
N VAL A 116 11.45 -11.67 -8.53
CA VAL A 116 11.07 -12.15 -7.20
C VAL A 116 11.98 -11.50 -6.15
N CYS A 117 11.41 -11.03 -5.05
CA CYS A 117 12.15 -10.56 -3.88
C CYS A 117 11.36 -10.84 -2.59
N ASN A 118 11.97 -10.63 -1.42
CA ASN A 118 11.22 -10.51 -0.17
C ASN A 118 10.97 -9.03 0.20
N PRO A 119 10.01 -8.73 1.09
CA PRO A 119 9.73 -7.38 1.54
C PRO A 119 10.95 -6.64 2.10
N GLU A 120 11.85 -7.32 2.81
CA GLU A 120 13.08 -6.73 3.37
C GLU A 120 14.18 -6.52 2.32
N ARG A 121 13.95 -6.95 1.07
CA ARG A 121 14.88 -6.85 -0.05
C ARG A 121 16.26 -7.46 0.25
N THR A 122 16.30 -8.53 1.03
CA THR A 122 17.52 -9.29 1.32
C THR A 122 17.83 -10.34 0.26
N PHE A 123 16.91 -10.58 -0.68
CA PHE A 123 17.19 -11.32 -1.90
C PHE A 123 16.44 -10.73 -3.09
N GLU A 124 17.03 -10.89 -4.27
CA GLU A 124 16.50 -10.48 -5.56
C GLU A 124 16.77 -11.56 -6.60
N TYR A 125 15.75 -11.92 -7.36
CA TYR A 125 15.86 -12.83 -8.48
C TYR A 125 15.23 -12.20 -9.72
N ALA A 126 15.98 -12.15 -10.81
CA ALA A 126 15.53 -11.63 -12.09
C ALA A 126 15.87 -12.60 -13.22
N ARG A 127 14.91 -12.93 -14.08
CA ARG A 127 15.12 -13.79 -15.24
C ARG A 127 14.28 -13.37 -16.43
N TYR A 128 14.94 -13.14 -17.57
CA TYR A 128 14.26 -12.90 -18.84
C TYR A 128 13.67 -14.18 -19.45
N PHE A 129 12.56 -14.02 -20.16
CA PHE A 129 11.86 -15.04 -20.92
C PHE A 129 11.55 -14.51 -22.32
N PRO A 130 11.77 -15.31 -23.38
CA PRO A 130 11.28 -14.99 -24.70
C PRO A 130 9.74 -15.15 -24.76
N ASN A 131 9.10 -14.45 -25.69
CA ASN A 131 7.63 -14.39 -25.78
C ASN A 131 6.94 -15.77 -25.96
N ASN A 132 7.62 -16.77 -26.52
CA ASN A 132 7.08 -18.12 -26.70
C ASN A 132 7.15 -19.00 -25.43
N LEU A 133 7.81 -18.55 -24.36
CA LEU A 133 7.95 -19.26 -23.09
C LEU A 133 7.09 -18.66 -21.97
N VAL A 134 6.14 -17.79 -22.31
CA VAL A 134 5.24 -17.14 -21.34
C VAL A 134 4.12 -18.10 -20.96
N ASN A 135 4.41 -19.01 -20.03
CA ASN A 135 3.44 -19.97 -19.51
C ASN A 135 3.78 -20.40 -18.07
N SER A 136 2.84 -21.05 -17.39
CA SER A 136 2.98 -21.45 -15.99
C SER A 136 4.05 -22.52 -15.75
N ALA A 137 4.32 -23.38 -16.73
CA ALA A 137 5.31 -24.46 -16.57
C ALA A 137 6.74 -23.90 -16.52
N GLU A 138 7.03 -22.91 -17.36
CA GLU A 138 8.33 -22.23 -17.38
C GLU A 138 8.57 -21.39 -16.13
N VAL A 139 7.55 -20.66 -15.66
CA VAL A 139 7.61 -19.91 -14.39
C VAL A 139 7.82 -20.88 -13.22
N LYS A 140 7.08 -21.98 -13.15
CA LYS A 140 7.26 -23.02 -12.12
C LYS A 140 8.68 -23.57 -12.12
N ARG A 141 9.24 -23.88 -13.29
CA ARG A 141 10.62 -24.38 -13.39
C ARG A 141 11.65 -23.38 -12.88
N ALA A 142 11.47 -22.09 -13.18
CA ALA A 142 12.35 -21.05 -12.66
C ALA A 142 12.26 -20.91 -11.13
N LEU A 143 11.05 -20.99 -10.57
CA LEU A 143 10.84 -20.93 -9.12
C LEU A 143 11.38 -22.18 -8.40
N LEU A 144 11.22 -23.37 -8.97
CA LEU A 144 11.81 -24.60 -8.44
C LEU A 144 13.33 -24.52 -8.42
N ALA A 145 13.96 -24.10 -9.53
CA ALA A 145 15.40 -23.91 -9.59
C ALA A 145 15.91 -22.90 -8.54
N LEU A 146 15.12 -21.87 -8.23
CA LEU A 146 15.41 -20.92 -7.16
C LEU A 146 15.32 -21.58 -5.77
N LEU A 147 14.29 -22.41 -5.53
CA LEU A 147 14.10 -23.15 -4.29
C LEU A 147 15.08 -24.31 -4.08
N ASP A 148 15.70 -24.82 -5.14
CA ASP A 148 16.71 -25.88 -5.09
C ASP A 148 18.10 -25.35 -4.69
N LEU A 149 18.28 -24.02 -4.60
CA LEU A 149 19.53 -23.43 -4.14
C LEU A 149 19.83 -23.82 -2.67
N PRO A 150 21.08 -24.16 -2.33
CA PRO A 150 21.45 -24.45 -0.94
C PRO A 150 21.12 -23.26 -0.01
N GLY A 151 20.37 -23.52 1.05
CA GLY A 151 19.94 -22.49 2.01
C GLY A 151 18.69 -21.70 1.61
N ALA A 152 18.04 -22.06 0.50
CA ALA A 152 16.76 -21.50 0.10
C ALA A 152 15.66 -21.84 1.12
N GLU A 153 14.88 -20.82 1.51
CA GLU A 153 13.68 -20.99 2.33
C GLU A 153 12.43 -20.89 1.45
N ARG A 154 11.55 -21.89 1.56
CA ARG A 154 10.26 -21.84 0.87
C ARG A 154 9.35 -20.82 1.55
N PRO A 155 8.74 -19.87 0.82
CA PRO A 155 7.83 -18.91 1.39
C PRO A 155 6.49 -19.58 1.73
N SER A 156 5.81 -19.11 2.78
CA SER A 156 4.42 -19.51 3.03
C SER A 156 3.43 -18.73 2.17
N LYS A 157 3.84 -17.57 1.66
CA LYS A 157 3.00 -16.66 0.88
C LYS A 157 3.78 -15.97 -0.24
N VAL A 158 3.16 -15.83 -1.42
CA VAL A 158 3.66 -15.01 -2.53
C VAL A 158 2.61 -13.96 -2.87
N ARG A 159 3.00 -12.69 -2.85
CA ARG A 159 2.18 -11.57 -3.29
C ARG A 159 2.49 -11.19 -4.73
N TYR A 160 1.48 -10.77 -5.47
CA TYR A 160 1.62 -10.19 -6.81
C TYR A 160 0.53 -9.15 -7.05
N PHE A 161 0.81 -8.12 -7.84
CA PHE A 161 -0.14 -7.01 -8.06
C PHE A 161 -0.77 -7.00 -9.47
N ARG A 162 -0.19 -7.70 -10.46
CA ARG A 162 -0.72 -7.72 -11.83
C ARG A 162 -1.83 -8.76 -11.98
N GLY A 163 -3.08 -8.30 -11.91
CA GLY A 163 -4.26 -9.17 -12.06
C GLY A 163 -4.27 -10.01 -13.35
N GLN A 164 -3.79 -9.46 -14.46
CA GLN A 164 -3.69 -10.15 -15.76
C GLN A 164 -2.84 -11.43 -15.71
N MET A 165 -1.92 -11.51 -14.75
CA MET A 165 -0.97 -12.63 -14.61
C MET A 165 -1.46 -13.71 -13.64
N GLN A 166 -2.63 -13.53 -13.03
CA GLN A 166 -3.19 -14.43 -12.03
C GLN A 166 -3.19 -15.89 -12.49
N THR A 167 -3.64 -16.19 -13.71
CA THR A 167 -3.74 -17.58 -14.21
C THR A 167 -2.38 -18.25 -14.30
N ILE A 168 -1.36 -17.55 -14.82
CA ILE A 168 -0.01 -18.10 -14.96
C ILE A 168 0.63 -18.29 -13.58
N ILE A 169 0.59 -17.26 -12.74
CA ILE A 169 1.21 -17.26 -11.40
C ILE A 169 0.56 -18.31 -10.50
N SER A 170 -0.78 -18.35 -10.44
CA SER A 170 -1.49 -19.29 -9.57
C SER A 170 -1.23 -20.74 -9.98
N ARG A 171 -1.21 -21.04 -11.29
CA ARG A 171 -0.87 -22.38 -11.78
C ARG A 171 0.58 -22.75 -11.48
N ALA A 172 1.52 -21.82 -11.66
CA ALA A 172 2.94 -22.07 -11.40
C ALA A 172 3.22 -22.41 -9.92
N LEU A 173 2.49 -21.77 -9.01
CA LEU A 173 2.67 -21.92 -7.56
C LEU A 173 1.77 -23.00 -6.93
N SER A 174 0.74 -23.49 -7.62
CA SER A 174 -0.27 -24.40 -7.07
C SER A 174 0.28 -25.70 -6.46
N GLU A 175 1.39 -26.22 -6.99
CA GLU A 175 2.05 -27.44 -6.51
C GLU A 175 3.22 -27.17 -5.56
N LEU A 176 3.49 -25.90 -5.21
CA LEU A 176 4.61 -25.52 -4.33
C LEU A 176 4.22 -25.36 -2.87
N ASP A 177 2.95 -25.63 -2.50
CA ASP A 177 2.42 -25.43 -1.13
C ASP A 177 2.64 -23.99 -0.62
N VAL A 178 2.37 -23.01 -1.49
CA VAL A 178 2.51 -21.58 -1.20
C VAL A 178 1.16 -20.87 -1.37
N LYS A 179 0.80 -20.02 -0.42
CA LYS A 179 -0.41 -19.18 -0.55
C LYS A 179 -0.17 -18.07 -1.58
N VAL A 180 -0.88 -18.14 -2.69
CA VAL A 180 -0.85 -17.12 -3.75
C VAL A 180 -1.82 -15.99 -3.42
N VAL A 181 -1.32 -14.76 -3.25
CA VAL A 181 -2.10 -13.62 -2.74
C VAL A 181 -2.07 -12.44 -3.73
N PRO A 182 -3.15 -12.16 -4.46
CA PRO A 182 -3.28 -10.93 -5.22
C PRO A 182 -3.30 -9.73 -4.26
N SER A 183 -2.34 -8.82 -4.38
CA SER A 183 -2.13 -7.72 -3.43
C SER A 183 -1.46 -6.52 -4.08
N ARG A 184 -1.90 -5.30 -3.72
CA ARG A 184 -1.14 -4.07 -3.98
C ARG A 184 -0.04 -3.80 -2.94
N ARG A 185 0.04 -4.58 -1.87
CA ARG A 185 1.12 -4.51 -0.86
C ARG A 185 2.39 -5.21 -1.36
N CYS A 186 2.80 -4.87 -2.57
CA CYS A 186 4.01 -5.35 -3.24
C CYS A 186 5.03 -4.20 -3.31
N PHE A 187 5.29 -3.55 -2.18
CA PHE A 187 5.97 -2.25 -2.15
C PHE A 187 7.41 -2.35 -2.64
N THR A 188 8.11 -3.41 -2.22
CA THR A 188 9.53 -3.62 -2.50
C THR A 188 9.76 -3.93 -3.97
N ILE A 189 8.98 -4.84 -4.56
CA ILE A 189 9.12 -5.17 -5.98
C ILE A 189 8.67 -4.03 -6.89
N ILE A 190 7.69 -3.21 -6.48
CA ILE A 190 7.28 -2.02 -7.24
C ILE A 190 8.41 -0.98 -7.22
N ALA A 191 9.01 -0.71 -6.06
CA ALA A 191 10.18 0.17 -5.97
C ALA A 191 11.36 -0.37 -6.80
N TRP A 192 11.63 -1.67 -6.72
CA TRP A 192 12.68 -2.31 -7.52
C TRP A 192 12.41 -2.21 -9.02
N LEU A 193 11.16 -2.38 -9.47
CA LEU A 193 10.77 -2.19 -10.86
C LEU A 193 11.08 -0.77 -11.38
N GLU A 194 10.81 0.26 -10.56
CA GLU A 194 11.12 1.65 -10.92
C GLU A 194 12.63 1.90 -11.01
N GLU A 195 13.42 1.34 -10.08
CA GLU A 195 14.88 1.39 -10.16
C GLU A 195 15.40 0.67 -11.42
N ARG A 196 14.83 -0.49 -11.75
CA ARG A 196 15.20 -1.25 -12.95
C ARG A 196 14.86 -0.52 -14.24
N LEU A 197 13.81 0.30 -14.28
CA LEU A 197 13.51 1.16 -15.43
C LEU A 197 14.73 1.99 -15.80
N GLU A 198 15.26 2.72 -14.81
CA GLU A 198 16.33 3.69 -14.99
C GLU A 198 17.69 3.02 -15.14
N ALA A 199 17.98 2.01 -14.31
CA ALA A 199 19.31 1.40 -14.23
C ALA A 199 19.53 0.24 -15.21
N VAL A 200 18.48 -0.46 -15.63
CA VAL A 200 18.59 -1.69 -16.43
C VAL A 200 17.95 -1.52 -17.80
N TYR A 201 16.71 -1.01 -17.90
CA TYR A 201 16.00 -1.03 -19.17
C TYR A 201 16.31 0.16 -20.06
N ARG A 202 16.27 1.40 -19.55
CA ARG A 202 16.61 2.60 -20.36
C ARG A 202 18.00 2.54 -21.01
N PRO A 203 19.05 2.04 -20.34
CA PRO A 203 20.37 1.91 -20.96
C PRO A 203 20.49 0.73 -21.93
N ASP A 204 19.52 -0.19 -21.97
CA ASP A 204 19.56 -1.36 -22.85
C ASP A 204 19.30 -0.94 -24.32
N PRO A 205 20.13 -1.34 -25.28
CA PRO A 205 19.93 -1.02 -26.70
C PRO A 205 18.59 -1.49 -27.28
N ARG A 206 17.93 -2.45 -26.62
CA ARG A 206 16.62 -3.01 -27.02
C ARG A 206 15.44 -2.21 -26.49
N PHE A 207 15.70 -1.14 -25.73
CA PHE A 207 14.66 -0.33 -25.09
C PHE A 207 13.75 0.36 -26.09
N GLN A 208 12.45 0.31 -25.82
CA GLN A 208 11.41 0.97 -26.61
C GLN A 208 10.72 2.04 -25.73
N ALA A 209 11.05 3.31 -25.96
CA ALA A 209 10.56 4.42 -25.13
C ALA A 209 9.05 4.69 -25.29
N ASP A 210 8.46 4.26 -26.41
CA ASP A 210 7.05 4.37 -26.76
C ASP A 210 6.21 3.14 -26.36
N ALA A 211 6.84 2.15 -25.71
CA ALA A 211 6.16 0.97 -25.21
C ALA A 211 5.04 1.37 -24.23
N GLN A 212 3.82 0.92 -24.52
CA GLN A 212 2.68 1.15 -23.64
C GLN A 212 2.84 0.35 -22.34
N PRO A 213 2.50 0.93 -21.17
CA PRO A 213 2.50 0.22 -19.90
C PRO A 213 1.68 -1.07 -20.01
N PRO A 214 2.26 -2.23 -19.66
CA PRO A 214 1.58 -3.51 -19.84
C PRO A 214 0.44 -3.74 -18.85
N TYR A 215 0.32 -2.86 -17.84
CA TYR A 215 -0.65 -2.97 -16.77
C TYR A 215 -1.39 -1.65 -16.56
N GLN A 216 -2.71 -1.72 -16.60
CA GLN A 216 -3.60 -0.68 -16.13
C GLN A 216 -4.45 -1.27 -15.01
N LEU A 217 -4.54 -0.54 -13.90
CA LEU A 217 -5.41 -0.91 -12.79
C LEU A 217 -6.82 -0.38 -13.08
N ASP A 218 -7.76 -1.29 -13.31
CA ASP A 218 -9.18 -0.94 -13.42
C ASP A 218 -9.85 -1.08 -12.05
N LEU A 219 -10.23 0.07 -11.49
CA LEU A 219 -10.94 0.20 -10.23
C LEU A 219 -12.43 0.34 -10.53
N GLY A 220 -13.16 -0.78 -10.47
CA GLY A 220 -14.62 -0.81 -10.65
C GLY A 220 -15.39 0.04 -9.63
N ALA A 221 -16.72 0.02 -9.70
CA ALA A 221 -17.55 0.72 -8.72
C ALA A 221 -17.47 0.04 -7.33
N PRO A 222 -17.48 0.81 -6.22
CA PRO A 222 -17.45 0.22 -4.89
C PRO A 222 -18.75 -0.53 -4.58
N GLN A 223 -18.62 -1.75 -4.07
CA GLN A 223 -19.72 -2.60 -3.61
C GLN A 223 -19.98 -2.43 -2.10
N ASP A 224 -21.10 -2.92 -1.59
CA ASP A 224 -21.39 -2.84 -0.15
C ASP A 224 -20.47 -3.78 0.64
N LEU A 225 -19.84 -3.26 1.71
CA LEU A 225 -19.06 -4.07 2.65
C LEU A 225 -19.99 -4.91 3.53
N PRO A 226 -19.71 -6.22 3.74
CA PRO A 226 -20.46 -7.05 4.66
C PRO A 226 -20.52 -6.44 6.06
N ASP A 227 -21.68 -6.52 6.72
CA ASP A 227 -21.90 -5.88 8.03
C ASP A 227 -20.94 -6.40 9.11
N ALA A 228 -20.50 -7.66 9.00
CA ALA A 228 -19.49 -8.23 9.89
C ALA A 228 -18.18 -7.42 9.90
N LEU A 229 -17.82 -6.78 8.79
CA LEU A 229 -16.59 -6.01 8.60
C LEU A 229 -16.79 -4.49 8.82
N ARG A 230 -17.96 -4.06 9.30
CA ARG A 230 -18.32 -2.66 9.49
C ARG A 230 -18.25 -2.27 10.97
N GLY A 231 -17.44 -1.26 11.30
CA GLY A 231 -17.46 -0.64 12.63
C GLY A 231 -18.79 0.08 12.93
N GLU A 232 -19.01 0.46 14.19
CA GLU A 232 -20.23 1.20 14.57
C GLU A 232 -20.11 2.68 14.19
N LYS A 233 -18.91 3.24 14.37
CA LYS A 233 -18.58 4.63 14.03
C LYS A 233 -17.19 4.70 13.41
N TRP A 234 -16.92 5.80 12.72
CA TRP A 234 -15.59 6.11 12.23
C TRP A 234 -15.36 7.62 12.22
N ALA A 235 -14.09 8.04 12.20
CA ALA A 235 -13.68 9.43 12.05
C ALA A 235 -12.40 9.55 11.25
N PHE A 236 -12.24 10.66 10.51
CA PHE A 236 -10.95 11.08 10.01
C PHE A 236 -10.08 11.54 11.17
N VAL A 237 -8.81 11.12 11.16
CA VAL A 237 -7.83 11.44 12.19
C VAL A 237 -6.48 11.68 11.55
N GLU A 238 -5.60 12.38 12.26
CA GLU A 238 -4.20 12.57 11.88
C GLU A 238 -3.33 12.32 13.11
N PHE A 239 -2.22 11.62 12.92
CA PHE A 239 -1.26 11.33 13.99
C PHE A 239 0.18 11.50 13.51
N PRO A 240 1.10 11.94 14.38
CA PRO A 240 2.52 11.94 14.07
C PRO A 240 3.00 10.54 13.68
N LEU A 241 3.78 10.44 12.60
CA LEU A 241 4.35 9.19 12.11
C LEU A 241 5.06 8.39 13.22
N GLY A 242 5.80 9.07 14.11
CA GLY A 242 6.48 8.44 15.23
C GLY A 242 5.52 7.67 16.16
N ALA A 243 4.35 8.22 16.44
CA ALA A 243 3.33 7.54 17.24
C ALA A 243 2.76 6.30 16.52
N LEU A 244 2.55 6.41 15.20
CA LEU A 244 2.08 5.29 14.38
C LEU A 244 3.12 4.16 14.29
N LEU A 245 4.41 4.49 14.31
CA LEU A 245 5.48 3.49 14.35
C LEU A 245 5.51 2.74 15.69
N GLU A 246 5.12 3.36 16.80
CA GLU A 246 4.94 2.65 18.07
C GLU A 246 3.75 1.69 18.01
N GLU A 247 2.61 2.09 17.44
CA GLU A 247 1.46 1.20 17.20
C GLU A 247 1.83 0.03 16.26
N ALA A 248 2.66 0.29 15.25
CA ALA A 248 3.18 -0.73 14.34
C ALA A 248 4.01 -1.81 15.06
N LYS A 249 4.70 -1.47 16.17
CA LYS A 249 5.44 -2.46 16.97
C LYS A 249 4.50 -3.44 17.66
N ALA A 250 3.34 -3.00 18.14
CA ALA A 250 2.34 -3.89 18.75
C ALA A 250 1.82 -4.93 17.75
N VAL A 251 1.63 -4.53 16.49
CA VAL A 251 1.30 -5.46 15.39
C VAL A 251 2.45 -6.46 15.16
N GLY A 252 3.69 -5.98 15.11
CA GLY A 252 4.88 -6.83 14.94
C GLY A 252 5.09 -7.83 16.07
N ALA A 253 4.69 -7.48 17.30
CA ALA A 253 4.72 -8.34 18.48
C ALA A 253 3.53 -9.32 18.57
N GLY A 254 2.52 -9.19 17.69
CA GLY A 254 1.31 -10.00 17.72
C GLY A 254 0.32 -9.59 18.83
N GLU A 255 0.47 -8.40 19.41
CA GLU A 255 -0.43 -7.85 20.44
C GLU A 255 -1.69 -7.22 19.83
N ALA A 256 -1.62 -6.78 18.57
CA ALA A 256 -2.73 -6.24 17.80
C ALA A 256 -2.82 -6.91 16.43
N PHE A 257 -4.02 -7.00 15.87
CA PHE A 257 -4.18 -7.41 14.48
C PHE A 257 -3.69 -6.32 13.54
N GLY A 258 -3.19 -6.67 12.37
CA GLY A 258 -2.67 -5.64 11.50
C GLY A 258 -1.76 -6.10 10.39
N ALA A 259 -1.36 -5.12 9.59
CA ALA A 259 -0.28 -5.28 8.64
C ALA A 259 0.50 -3.97 8.53
N THR A 260 1.81 -4.06 8.69
CA THR A 260 2.75 -2.95 8.56
C THR A 260 3.67 -3.17 7.35
N PHE A 261 4.54 -2.23 7.07
CA PHE A 261 5.60 -2.35 6.07
C PHE A 261 6.76 -1.41 6.42
N SER A 262 7.95 -1.68 5.88
CA SER A 262 9.08 -0.76 6.00
C SER A 262 8.83 0.53 5.23
N LEU A 263 9.08 1.68 5.85
CA LEU A 263 9.00 2.98 5.16
C LEU A 263 9.98 3.08 4.00
N GLU A 264 11.12 2.38 4.05
CA GLU A 264 12.07 2.32 2.93
C GLU A 264 11.45 1.64 1.71
N ALA A 265 10.83 0.47 1.89
CA ALA A 265 10.14 -0.25 0.81
C ALA A 265 8.99 0.56 0.21
N ALA A 266 8.33 1.38 1.02
CA ALA A 266 7.24 2.26 0.59
C ALA A 266 7.73 3.57 -0.05
N GLY A 267 9.03 3.88 -0.07
CA GLY A 267 9.54 5.16 -0.55
C GLY A 267 9.19 6.34 0.36
N CYS A 268 8.96 6.08 1.66
CA CYS A 268 8.56 7.04 2.68
C CYS A 268 9.62 7.22 3.78
N ALA A 269 10.86 6.76 3.58
CA ALA A 269 11.92 6.78 4.59
C ALA A 269 12.32 8.19 5.04
N ASP A 270 12.15 9.19 4.18
CA ASP A 270 12.55 10.58 4.44
C ASP A 270 11.49 11.39 5.22
N LEU A 271 10.33 10.78 5.56
CA LEU A 271 9.31 11.44 6.36
C LEU A 271 9.78 11.61 7.81
N SER A 272 9.56 12.80 8.37
CA SER A 272 9.87 13.10 9.76
C SER A 272 8.92 12.35 10.71
N PRO A 273 9.37 11.90 11.89
CA PRO A 273 8.47 11.36 12.93
C PRO A 273 7.34 12.30 13.34
N GLU A 274 7.52 13.61 13.18
CA GLU A 274 6.50 14.63 13.49
C GLU A 274 5.51 14.86 12.35
N THR A 275 5.74 14.27 11.16
CA THR A 275 4.83 14.38 10.03
C THR A 275 3.47 13.80 10.42
N LEU A 276 2.42 14.61 10.31
CA LEU A 276 1.04 14.17 10.51
C LEU A 276 0.62 13.29 9.34
N VAL A 277 0.33 12.04 9.65
CA VAL A 277 -0.17 11.05 8.69
C VAL A 277 -1.67 10.93 8.88
N PRO A 278 -2.47 11.09 7.81
CA PRO A 278 -3.91 10.92 7.88
C PRO A 278 -4.30 9.45 8.02
N GLY A 279 -5.43 9.21 8.67
CA GLY A 279 -5.99 7.87 8.81
C GLY A 279 -7.47 7.89 9.13
N VAL A 280 -8.01 6.68 9.30
CA VAL A 280 -9.39 6.45 9.72
C VAL A 280 -9.38 5.68 11.02
N ALA A 281 -9.97 6.26 12.06
CA ALA A 281 -10.24 5.58 13.31
C ALA A 281 -11.64 4.98 13.27
N VAL A 282 -11.76 3.70 13.57
CA VAL A 282 -13.00 2.93 13.59
C VAL A 282 -13.29 2.52 15.02
N PHE A 283 -14.52 2.77 15.47
CA PHE A 283 -14.98 2.47 16.81
C PHE A 283 -16.03 1.37 16.78
N SER A 284 -15.86 0.35 17.60
CA SER A 284 -16.83 -0.73 17.73
C SER A 284 -16.67 -1.46 19.05
N ARG A 285 -17.78 -1.73 19.76
CA ARG A 285 -17.77 -2.60 20.95
C ARG A 285 -17.27 -4.03 20.67
N ARG A 286 -17.22 -4.43 19.40
CA ARG A 286 -16.67 -5.70 18.90
C ARG A 286 -15.37 -5.49 18.12
N SER A 287 -14.55 -4.53 18.53
CA SER A 287 -13.30 -4.13 17.88
C SER A 287 -12.35 -5.31 17.69
N GLN A 288 -12.12 -6.14 18.70
CA GLN A 288 -11.24 -7.31 18.57
C GLN A 288 -11.74 -8.33 17.52
N PRO A 289 -13.00 -8.83 17.55
CA PRO A 289 -13.54 -9.65 16.45
C PRO A 289 -13.51 -8.95 15.08
N LEU A 290 -13.86 -7.66 15.03
CA LEU A 290 -13.83 -6.86 13.81
C LEU A 290 -12.42 -6.81 13.21
N SER A 291 -11.40 -6.62 14.04
CA SER A 291 -10.01 -6.60 13.63
C SER A 291 -9.55 -7.96 13.12
N ALA A 292 -9.95 -9.05 13.77
CA ALA A 292 -9.66 -10.42 13.31
C ALA A 292 -10.27 -10.70 11.93
N TRP A 293 -11.53 -10.33 11.69
CA TRP A 293 -12.17 -10.47 10.38
C TRP A 293 -11.52 -9.55 9.33
N THR A 294 -11.20 -8.31 9.70
CA THR A 294 -10.53 -7.36 8.82
C THR A 294 -9.14 -7.86 8.42
N ASN A 295 -8.42 -8.54 9.31
CA ASN A 295 -7.10 -9.12 9.04
C ASN A 295 -7.12 -10.26 8.01
N SER A 296 -8.29 -10.83 7.74
CA SER A 296 -8.45 -11.81 6.64
C SER A 296 -8.48 -11.15 5.26
N LEU A 297 -8.68 -9.83 5.20
CA LEU A 297 -8.65 -9.05 3.98
C LEU A 297 -7.23 -8.55 3.69
N GLU A 298 -6.84 -8.57 2.42
CA GLU A 298 -5.59 -7.95 1.99
C GLU A 298 -5.82 -6.43 1.82
N LEU A 299 -5.78 -5.65 2.91
CA LEU A 299 -6.04 -4.20 2.83
C LEU A 299 -5.00 -3.46 2.00
N ALA A 300 -5.48 -2.66 1.06
CA ALA A 300 -4.62 -1.94 0.12
C ALA A 300 -4.65 -0.43 0.34
N SER A 301 -5.84 0.19 0.39
CA SER A 301 -5.98 1.65 0.54
C SER A 301 -7.34 2.03 1.09
N ILE A 302 -7.46 3.26 1.59
CA ILE A 302 -8.70 3.95 1.92
C ILE A 302 -8.75 5.25 1.13
N THR A 303 -9.92 5.55 0.55
CA THR A 303 -10.19 6.77 -0.19
C THR A 303 -11.47 7.42 0.30
N ALA A 304 -11.45 8.74 0.50
CA ALA A 304 -12.64 9.55 0.69
C ALA A 304 -13.23 9.94 -0.67
N ASP A 305 -14.33 9.28 -1.06
CA ASP A 305 -15.06 9.57 -2.28
C ASP A 305 -16.07 10.71 -2.02
N THR A 306 -15.69 11.93 -2.41
CA THR A 306 -16.50 13.15 -2.24
C THR A 306 -17.74 13.14 -3.13
N ASP A 307 -17.64 12.55 -4.32
CA ASP A 307 -18.73 12.39 -5.28
C ASP A 307 -19.84 11.44 -4.79
N ARG A 308 -19.50 10.49 -3.91
CA ARG A 308 -20.45 9.58 -3.26
C ARG A 308 -20.68 9.90 -1.78
N ALA A 309 -19.95 10.86 -1.23
CA ALA A 309 -19.94 11.19 0.20
C ALA A 309 -19.71 9.94 1.08
N CYS A 310 -18.70 9.13 0.75
CA CYS A 310 -18.39 7.92 1.51
C CYS A 310 -16.89 7.59 1.54
N LEU A 311 -16.51 6.81 2.55
CA LEU A 311 -15.24 6.10 2.58
C LEU A 311 -15.32 4.83 1.72
N VAL A 312 -14.29 4.65 0.91
CA VAL A 312 -14.05 3.45 0.12
C VAL A 312 -12.84 2.73 0.70
N LEU A 313 -13.04 1.49 1.16
CA LEU A 313 -11.97 0.58 1.54
C LEU A 313 -11.62 -0.30 0.35
N GLU A 314 -10.35 -0.37 -0.01
CA GLU A 314 -9.87 -1.16 -1.13
C GLU A 314 -9.04 -2.35 -0.63
N THR A 315 -9.29 -3.54 -1.20
CA THR A 315 -8.66 -4.79 -0.79
C THR A 315 -8.18 -5.62 -1.99
N GLY A 316 -7.13 -6.40 -1.81
CA GLY A 316 -6.50 -7.19 -2.86
C GLY A 316 -5.88 -6.29 -3.92
N VAL A 317 -6.23 -6.56 -5.19
CA VAL A 317 -5.74 -5.77 -6.34
C VAL A 317 -6.71 -4.66 -6.71
N SER A 318 -8.01 -4.95 -6.85
CA SER A 318 -9.00 -4.01 -7.42
C SER A 318 -10.37 -4.01 -6.72
N THR A 319 -10.56 -4.80 -5.65
CA THR A 319 -11.85 -4.87 -4.97
C THR A 319 -12.06 -3.62 -4.12
N ARG A 320 -13.23 -2.99 -4.24
CA ARG A 320 -13.56 -1.73 -3.56
C ARG A 320 -14.86 -1.86 -2.79
N TRP A 321 -14.87 -1.36 -1.57
CA TRP A 321 -15.97 -1.52 -0.63
C TRP A 321 -16.41 -0.17 -0.09
N ARG A 322 -17.72 0.12 -0.08
CA ARG A 322 -18.27 1.25 0.66
C ARG A 322 -18.21 0.95 2.15
N TYR A 323 -17.20 1.51 2.81
CA TYR A 323 -16.93 1.30 4.23
C TYR A 323 -17.94 2.07 5.12
N GLY A 324 -18.18 3.34 4.83
CA GLY A 324 -19.09 4.18 5.58
C GLY A 324 -19.45 5.43 4.80
N SER A 325 -20.65 5.97 5.00
CA SER A 325 -21.10 7.21 4.36
C SER A 325 -21.13 8.35 5.36
N TYR A 326 -21.04 9.58 4.86
CA TYR A 326 -21.24 10.79 5.65
C TYR A 326 -22.28 11.69 4.98
N ARG A 327 -22.87 12.60 5.75
CA ARG A 327 -23.87 13.53 5.22
C ARG A 327 -23.16 14.63 4.43
N ARG A 328 -23.39 14.68 3.12
CA ARG A 328 -22.85 15.74 2.25
C ARG A 328 -23.22 17.14 2.76
N SER A 329 -22.19 17.94 2.99
CA SER A 329 -22.23 19.36 3.32
C SER A 329 -20.94 20.02 2.81
N LYS A 330 -20.89 21.35 2.72
CA LYS A 330 -19.64 22.04 2.36
C LYS A 330 -18.49 21.71 3.31
N GLU A 331 -18.81 21.55 4.60
CA GLU A 331 -17.83 21.22 5.64
C GLU A 331 -17.29 19.80 5.52
N THR A 332 -18.15 18.79 5.37
CA THR A 332 -17.72 17.37 5.23
C THR A 332 -17.02 17.09 3.90
N THR A 333 -17.40 17.80 2.84
CA THR A 333 -16.67 17.75 1.56
C THR A 333 -15.28 18.36 1.73
N ALA A 334 -15.15 19.55 2.33
CA ALA A 334 -13.84 20.17 2.57
C ALA A 334 -12.94 19.34 3.50
N GLU A 335 -13.50 18.70 4.53
CA GLU A 335 -12.77 17.78 5.41
C GLU A 335 -12.24 16.55 4.64
N SER A 336 -13.06 15.96 3.77
CA SER A 336 -12.67 14.81 2.95
C SER A 336 -11.59 15.19 1.92
N GLU A 337 -11.71 16.35 1.28
CA GLU A 337 -10.69 16.88 0.36
C GLU A 337 -9.38 17.18 1.09
N ALA A 338 -9.44 17.74 2.30
CA ALA A 338 -8.26 17.98 3.12
C ALA A 338 -7.57 16.67 3.53
N TRP A 339 -8.34 15.63 3.88
CA TRP A 339 -7.81 14.31 4.21
C TRP A 339 -7.09 13.65 3.01
N GLU A 340 -7.69 13.71 1.81
CA GLU A 340 -7.05 13.23 0.58
C GLU A 340 -5.79 14.04 0.22
N ALA A 341 -5.82 15.37 0.42
CA ALA A 341 -4.66 16.23 0.19
C ALA A 341 -3.52 15.92 1.18
N ALA A 342 -3.83 15.69 2.46
CA ALA A 342 -2.86 15.25 3.45
C ALA A 342 -2.25 13.90 3.08
N LYS A 343 -3.07 12.95 2.60
CA LYS A 343 -2.61 11.61 2.18
C LYS A 343 -1.68 11.72 0.97
N ALA A 344 -2.00 12.58 0.01
CA ALA A 344 -1.12 12.86 -1.13
C ALA A 344 0.21 13.50 -0.68
N ALA A 345 0.18 14.41 0.30
CA ALA A 345 1.37 15.05 0.85
C ALA A 345 2.30 14.09 1.61
N THR A 346 1.78 12.94 2.06
CA THR A 346 2.54 11.86 2.71
C THR A 346 2.84 10.70 1.77
N PHE A 347 2.92 10.94 0.45
CA PHE A 347 3.22 9.92 -0.57
C PHE A 347 2.23 8.74 -0.55
N GLY A 348 0.96 9.04 -0.28
CA GLY A 348 -0.11 8.06 -0.18
C GLY A 348 -0.13 7.31 1.15
N LEU A 349 0.82 7.54 2.07
CA LEU A 349 0.88 6.90 3.38
C LEU A 349 -0.32 7.33 4.23
N HIS A 350 -1.07 6.35 4.72
CA HIS A 350 -2.19 6.54 5.63
C HIS A 350 -2.38 5.30 6.50
N PHE A 351 -3.35 5.30 7.41
CA PHE A 351 -3.60 4.15 8.28
C PHE A 351 -5.09 3.90 8.57
N LEU A 352 -5.37 2.68 9.02
CA LEU A 352 -6.64 2.26 9.60
C LEU A 352 -6.38 1.82 11.04
N ALA A 353 -7.12 2.38 12.00
CA ALA A 353 -7.10 1.96 13.39
C ALA A 353 -8.50 1.47 13.79
N VAL A 354 -8.58 0.34 14.49
CA VAL A 354 -9.82 -0.24 15.01
C VAL A 354 -9.69 -0.39 16.53
N GLN A 355 -10.61 0.23 17.26
CA GLN A 355 -10.61 0.28 18.73
C GLN A 355 -12.03 0.24 19.30
N SER A 356 -12.14 -0.03 20.60
CA SER A 356 -13.45 -0.17 21.28
C SER A 356 -14.24 1.14 21.26
N ASP A 357 -13.55 2.24 21.55
CA ASP A 357 -14.10 3.58 21.74
C ASP A 357 -12.98 4.65 21.65
N PRO A 358 -13.32 5.96 21.61
CA PRO A 358 -12.35 7.05 21.47
C PRO A 358 -11.29 7.18 22.56
N GLU A 359 -11.56 6.66 23.76
CA GLU A 359 -10.67 6.81 24.91
C GLU A 359 -9.79 5.56 25.12
N ALA A 360 -9.88 4.58 24.21
CA ALA A 360 -9.07 3.36 24.28
C ALA A 360 -7.57 3.68 24.18
N GLU A 361 -6.80 3.16 25.14
CA GLU A 361 -5.35 3.34 25.17
C GLU A 361 -4.61 2.56 24.09
N LYS A 362 -5.21 1.46 23.60
CA LYS A 362 -4.63 0.56 22.60
C LYS A 362 -5.63 0.26 21.49
N CYS A 363 -5.12 0.09 20.28
CA CYS A 363 -5.90 -0.41 19.15
C CYS A 363 -5.95 -1.94 19.16
N ASP A 364 -7.12 -2.52 18.93
CA ASP A 364 -7.25 -3.96 18.66
C ASP A 364 -6.79 -4.32 17.24
N GLY A 365 -6.82 -3.34 16.33
CA GLY A 365 -6.38 -3.49 14.96
C GLY A 365 -5.68 -2.24 14.43
N PHE A 366 -4.56 -2.41 13.74
CA PHE A 366 -3.80 -1.33 13.13
C PHE A 366 -3.18 -1.75 11.79
N TRP A 367 -3.48 -1.01 10.73
CA TRP A 367 -2.91 -1.24 9.41
C TRP A 367 -2.26 0.02 8.88
N MET A 368 -0.98 -0.07 8.53
CA MET A 368 -0.35 0.91 7.66
C MET A 368 -0.72 0.59 6.22
N LEU A 369 -1.10 1.63 5.48
CA LEU A 369 -1.59 1.56 4.11
C LEU A 369 -0.84 2.59 3.26
N GLN A 370 -0.72 2.31 1.97
CA GLN A 370 -0.17 3.26 1.02
C GLN A 370 -0.94 3.21 -0.28
N GLU A 371 -1.47 4.35 -0.68
CA GLU A 371 -1.98 4.52 -2.04
C GLU A 371 -0.82 4.84 -2.98
N ARG A 372 -0.45 3.88 -3.81
CA ARG A 372 0.59 4.05 -4.83
C ARG A 372 0.00 3.76 -6.20
N PRO A 373 0.25 4.61 -7.22
CA PRO A 373 -0.12 4.27 -8.59
C PRO A 373 0.59 2.99 -9.04
N PRO A 374 -0.01 2.23 -9.96
CA PRO A 374 0.66 1.07 -10.53
C PRO A 374 1.95 1.48 -11.26
N PRO A 375 3.01 0.64 -11.22
CA PRO A 375 4.23 0.93 -11.96
C PRO A 375 3.93 1.01 -13.47
N GLN A 376 4.54 1.98 -14.15
CA GLN A 376 4.34 2.22 -15.59
C GLN A 376 5.16 1.28 -16.50
N ILE A 377 5.72 0.22 -15.93
CA ILE A 377 6.74 -0.66 -16.51
C ILE A 377 6.32 -2.12 -16.56
#